data_AF-B1PJ42-F1
#
_entry.id   AF-B1PJ42-F1
#
_cell.length_a   1.000
_cell.length_b   1.000
_cell.length_c   1.000
_cell.angle_alpha   90.00
_cell.angle_beta   90.00
_cell.angle_gamma   90.00
#
_symmetry.space_group_name_H-M   'P 1'
#
loop_
_entity.id
_entity.type
_entity.pdbx_description
1 polymer ?
#
loop_
_entity_poly.entity_id
_entity_poly.type
_entity_poly.pdbx_seq_one_letter_code
_entity_poly.pdbx_strand_id
1 'polypeptide(L)'
;MAENPNPDVFQDAQEQVDAIAQLTQLVIQQTNTVNALLAALGNAQGGAPVTASASTFALTPGKVGVEAVIDYSTKHGSSVYKEYKAALPTVWDLKGKGLVVFIQEFLTRAQDAGWTQGSMQVTKFNNADGTPIDLITEYGKIDVDTLKAQCDVFLLPGGANFQTRATQNNKLMAECLLSSVTASAKQALIADRGQYTFDGTIYAPVLFKHMMKIATLDNKATSKWLRDQLKQMPAVMLEVKGNIDDFFNTFDKWHTQLIGRGEDLDDALDCLWDGLKAAPCEKFSKWIQDKYDLHIEDDPTWGPITVEELTKRVKAKYNLMVTNKEYGSASKEQAEIIALRAQIDALKGDLKLSVAPKGNSKGDKKDKKGGEKGGKEKKTKNTKAKGDKQRQKQEESWKKTPPKDGEPTTKTVGDHTFNWCVHHMAWVWHKSENCDLGKKRAAEQNHVSYAAAVNSSPIETGTSSNFRALMSTLAQAALDEE
;
A
#
# COMPACT_ATOMS: atom_id res chain seq x y z
N MET A 1 -122.45 12.12 6.37
CA MET A 1 -121.74 11.02 5.68
C MET A 1 -121.15 11.59 4.40
N ALA A 2 -119.89 11.21 4.13
CA ALA A 2 -118.99 11.67 3.07
C ALA A 2 -118.24 13.00 3.35
N GLU A 3 -117.06 12.84 3.94
CA GLU A 3 -116.03 13.87 4.14
C GLU A 3 -115.47 14.34 2.78
N ASN A 4 -115.34 15.65 2.62
CA ASN A 4 -114.73 16.29 1.46
C ASN A 4 -113.21 16.33 1.68
N PRO A 5 -112.36 15.80 0.77
CA PRO A 5 -110.93 15.70 1.02
C PRO A 5 -110.28 17.08 1.07
N ASN A 6 -109.39 17.26 2.05
CA ASN A 6 -108.69 18.50 2.36
C ASN A 6 -107.78 18.95 1.20
N PRO A 7 -107.92 20.17 0.65
CA PRO A 7 -107.11 20.66 -0.48
C PRO A 7 -105.61 20.76 -0.19
N ASP A 8 -105.19 20.85 1.08
CA ASP A 8 -103.77 20.84 1.47
C ASP A 8 -103.07 19.52 1.11
N VAL A 9 -103.77 18.38 1.12
CA VAL A 9 -103.17 17.06 0.84
C VAL A 9 -102.79 16.90 -0.63
N PHE A 10 -103.51 17.58 -1.53
CA PHE A 10 -103.19 17.57 -2.96
C PHE A 10 -102.04 18.52 -3.32
N GLN A 11 -101.87 19.60 -2.56
CA GLN A 11 -100.78 20.55 -2.74
C GLN A 11 -99.45 19.96 -2.24
N ASP A 12 -99.45 19.31 -1.07
CA ASP A 12 -98.30 18.55 -0.55
C ASP A 12 -97.91 17.37 -1.46
N ALA A 13 -98.89 16.67 -2.04
CA ALA A 13 -98.61 15.58 -2.98
C ALA A 13 -97.97 16.08 -4.29
N GLN A 14 -98.41 17.24 -4.81
CA GLN A 14 -97.83 17.84 -6.00
C GLN A 14 -96.41 18.37 -5.72
N GLU A 15 -96.19 18.98 -4.56
CA GLU A 15 -94.88 19.47 -4.15
C GLU A 15 -93.88 18.31 -3.92
N GLN A 16 -94.35 17.17 -3.41
CA GLN A 16 -93.56 15.93 -3.33
C GLN A 16 -93.24 15.35 -4.72
N VAL A 17 -94.17 15.39 -5.67
CA VAL A 17 -93.93 14.95 -7.06
C VAL A 17 -92.90 15.84 -7.74
N ASP A 18 -92.98 17.15 -7.55
CA ASP A 18 -92.02 18.11 -8.11
C ASP A 18 -90.64 17.96 -7.46
N ALA A 19 -90.57 17.70 -6.15
CA ALA A 19 -89.33 17.38 -5.45
C ALA A 19 -88.70 16.08 -5.95
N ILE A 20 -89.49 15.03 -6.22
CA ILE A 20 -89.02 13.77 -6.82
C ILE A 20 -88.51 14.00 -8.24
N ALA A 21 -89.18 14.84 -9.03
CA ALA A 21 -88.74 15.19 -10.38
C ALA A 21 -87.40 15.94 -10.35
N GLN A 22 -87.22 16.88 -9.41
CA GLN A 22 -85.95 17.57 -9.20
C GLN A 22 -84.84 16.62 -8.74
N LEU A 23 -85.13 15.70 -7.81
CA LEU A 23 -84.16 14.69 -7.38
C LEU A 23 -83.75 13.77 -8.53
N THR A 24 -84.69 13.40 -9.38
CA THR A 24 -84.43 12.57 -10.57
C THR A 24 -83.52 13.29 -11.57
N GLN A 25 -83.74 14.58 -11.79
CA GLN A 25 -82.87 15.40 -12.64
C GLN A 25 -81.46 15.54 -12.04
N LEU A 26 -81.34 15.68 -10.72
CA LEU A 26 -80.04 15.74 -10.03
C LEU A 26 -79.28 14.42 -10.15
N VAL A 27 -79.97 13.27 -10.03
CA VAL A 27 -79.37 11.95 -10.23
C VAL A 27 -78.89 11.78 -11.68
N ILE A 28 -79.68 12.20 -12.67
CA ILE A 28 -79.26 12.17 -14.08
C ILE A 28 -78.03 13.05 -14.29
N GLN A 29 -77.97 14.24 -13.70
CA GLN A 29 -76.81 15.12 -13.78
C GLN A 29 -75.57 14.50 -13.12
N GLN A 30 -75.71 13.85 -11.97
CA GLN A 30 -74.61 13.11 -11.33
C GLN A 30 -74.17 11.91 -12.15
N THR A 31 -75.09 11.13 -12.72
CA THR A 31 -74.75 10.02 -13.62
C THR A 31 -74.00 10.51 -14.85
N ASN A 32 -74.42 11.63 -15.44
CA ASN A 32 -73.70 12.25 -16.56
C ASN A 32 -72.32 12.77 -16.15
N THR A 33 -72.19 13.30 -14.94
CA THR A 33 -70.89 13.77 -14.39
C THR A 33 -69.96 12.58 -14.11
N VAL A 34 -70.48 11.49 -13.55
CA VAL A 34 -69.74 10.25 -13.33
C VAL A 34 -69.33 9.62 -14.66
N ASN A 35 -70.22 9.59 -15.66
CA ASN A 35 -69.90 9.09 -17.01
C ASN A 35 -68.86 9.99 -17.71
N ALA A 36 -68.91 11.32 -17.51
CA ALA A 36 -67.90 12.25 -18.01
C ALA A 36 -66.54 12.06 -17.31
N LEU A 37 -66.54 11.80 -15.99
CA LEU A 37 -65.34 11.44 -15.23
C LEU A 37 -64.81 10.06 -15.64
N LEU A 38 -65.68 9.08 -15.92
CA LEU A 38 -65.33 7.76 -16.41
C LEU A 38 -64.77 7.84 -17.83
N ALA A 39 -65.29 8.73 -18.68
CA ALA A 39 -64.77 9.03 -20.00
C ALA A 39 -63.47 9.84 -19.93
N ALA A 40 -63.29 10.72 -18.94
CA ALA A 40 -62.04 11.42 -18.68
C ALA A 40 -60.95 10.48 -18.13
N LEU A 41 -61.32 9.51 -17.28
CA LEU A 41 -60.47 8.40 -16.87
C LEU A 41 -60.20 7.45 -18.03
N GLY A 42 -61.20 7.20 -18.89
CA GLY A 42 -61.10 6.41 -20.11
C GLY A 42 -60.27 7.09 -21.22
N ASN A 43 -60.18 8.42 -21.24
CA ASN A 43 -59.30 9.21 -22.11
C ASN A 43 -57.93 9.50 -21.45
N ALA A 44 -57.82 9.43 -20.12
CA ALA A 44 -56.54 9.31 -19.42
C ALA A 44 -55.95 7.89 -19.55
N GLN A 45 -56.80 6.89 -19.78
CA GLN A 45 -56.46 5.53 -20.23
C GLN A 45 -56.53 5.36 -21.75
N GLY A 46 -57.00 6.39 -22.46
CA GLY A 46 -56.80 6.63 -23.87
C GLY A 46 -55.37 7.07 -24.08
N GLY A 47 -54.44 6.24 -23.63
CA GLY A 47 -53.13 6.25 -24.23
C GLY A 47 -53.36 6.19 -25.73
N ALA A 48 -52.79 7.15 -26.47
CA ALA A 48 -52.14 6.82 -27.73
C ALA A 48 -51.61 5.39 -27.56
N PRO A 49 -51.86 4.47 -28.53
CA PRO A 49 -51.53 3.06 -28.38
C PRO A 49 -50.23 3.04 -27.63
N VAL A 50 -50.23 2.49 -26.40
CA VAL A 50 -49.01 2.43 -25.62
C VAL A 50 -48.18 1.54 -26.52
N THR A 51 -47.42 2.16 -27.42
CA THR A 51 -46.29 1.58 -28.07
C THR A 51 -45.52 1.23 -26.83
N ALA A 52 -45.68 -0.04 -26.43
CA ALA A 52 -44.96 -0.62 -25.31
C ALA A 52 -43.55 -0.20 -25.65
N SER A 53 -43.09 0.85 -24.96
CA SER A 53 -41.97 1.63 -25.47
C SER A 53 -40.87 0.61 -25.46
N ALA A 54 -40.42 0.22 -26.66
CA ALA A 54 -39.59 -0.96 -26.81
C ALA A 54 -38.50 -0.81 -25.77
N SER A 55 -38.45 -1.76 -24.82
CA SER A 55 -37.58 -1.64 -23.66
C SER A 55 -36.21 -1.28 -24.18
N THR A 56 -35.75 -0.06 -23.87
CA THR A 56 -34.52 0.43 -24.46
C THR A 56 -33.41 -0.46 -23.94
N PHE A 57 -32.84 -1.25 -24.85
CA PHE A 57 -31.79 -2.18 -24.48
C PHE A 57 -30.60 -1.39 -23.95
N ALA A 58 -30.18 -1.72 -22.74
CA ALA A 58 -29.01 -1.16 -22.10
C ALA A 58 -28.36 -2.24 -21.26
N LEU A 59 -27.03 -2.26 -21.25
CA LEU A 59 -26.25 -3.24 -20.49
C LEU A 59 -26.33 -2.98 -18.97
N THR A 60 -26.59 -1.75 -18.57
CA THR A 60 -26.73 -1.33 -17.18
C THR A 60 -27.84 -0.28 -17.05
N PRO A 61 -28.46 -0.14 -15.86
CA PRO A 61 -29.49 0.87 -15.62
C PRO A 61 -29.03 2.30 -15.95
N GLY A 62 -27.76 2.64 -15.70
CA GLY A 62 -27.19 3.96 -15.95
C GLY A 62 -27.07 4.31 -17.44
N LYS A 63 -27.05 3.29 -18.31
CA LYS A 63 -27.03 3.46 -19.77
C LYS A 63 -28.42 3.62 -20.38
N VAL A 64 -29.49 3.48 -19.59
CA VAL A 64 -30.85 3.79 -20.04
C VAL A 64 -31.00 5.31 -20.08
N GLY A 65 -31.27 5.87 -21.26
CA GLY A 65 -31.50 7.30 -21.44
C GLY A 65 -30.32 8.15 -20.95
N VAL A 66 -29.13 7.94 -21.50
CA VAL A 66 -27.88 8.64 -21.08
C VAL A 66 -27.95 10.17 -21.16
N GLU A 67 -28.87 10.72 -21.96
CA GLU A 67 -29.12 12.16 -22.07
C GLU A 67 -30.23 12.65 -21.11
N ALA A 68 -31.09 11.75 -20.63
CA ALA A 68 -32.29 12.10 -19.87
C ALA A 68 -32.00 12.24 -18.38
N VAL A 69 -32.62 13.27 -17.78
CA VAL A 69 -32.62 13.46 -16.32
C VAL A 69 -33.29 12.26 -15.66
N ILE A 70 -32.64 11.71 -14.63
CA ILE A 70 -33.20 10.64 -13.82
C ILE A 70 -34.25 11.23 -12.89
N ASP A 71 -35.48 10.72 -12.96
CA ASP A 71 -36.52 11.05 -12.00
C ASP A 71 -36.31 10.29 -10.69
N TYR A 72 -35.73 10.96 -9.70
CA TYR A 72 -35.48 10.39 -8.37
C TYR A 72 -36.75 10.20 -7.52
N SER A 73 -37.91 10.73 -7.92
CA SER A 73 -39.19 10.44 -7.25
C SER A 73 -39.66 9.00 -7.51
N THR A 74 -39.15 8.37 -8.58
CA THR A 74 -39.46 6.98 -8.92
C THR A 74 -38.62 5.98 -8.13
N LYS A 75 -39.14 4.77 -7.96
CA LYS A 75 -38.40 3.64 -7.38
C LYS A 75 -37.12 3.34 -8.17
N HIS A 76 -37.18 3.42 -9.49
CA HIS A 76 -36.04 3.21 -10.38
C HIS A 76 -34.96 4.26 -10.15
N GLY A 77 -35.31 5.55 -10.22
CA GLY A 77 -34.35 6.64 -10.01
C GLY A 77 -33.75 6.61 -8.61
N SER A 78 -34.55 6.34 -7.58
CA SER A 78 -34.05 6.13 -6.21
C SER A 78 -33.08 4.95 -6.09
N SER A 79 -33.30 3.86 -6.85
CA SER A 79 -32.39 2.71 -6.88
C SER A 79 -31.07 3.06 -7.56
N VAL A 80 -31.14 3.69 -8.73
CA VAL A 80 -29.98 4.19 -9.49
C VAL A 80 -29.14 5.14 -8.64
N TYR A 81 -29.79 6.06 -7.91
CA TYR A 81 -29.10 6.98 -7.01
C TYR A 81 -28.32 6.24 -5.91
N LYS A 82 -28.92 5.22 -5.28
CA LYS A 82 -28.27 4.42 -4.23
C LYS A 82 -27.10 3.60 -4.76
N GLU A 83 -27.25 3.01 -5.94
CA GLU A 83 -26.24 2.14 -6.55
C GLU A 83 -25.00 2.92 -6.98
N TYR A 84 -25.18 4.01 -7.72
CA TYR A 84 -24.05 4.70 -8.33
C TYR A 84 -23.32 5.65 -7.39
N LYS A 85 -23.94 6.08 -6.28
CA LYS A 85 -23.25 6.80 -5.21
C LYS A 85 -22.46 5.90 -4.25
N ALA A 86 -22.68 4.59 -4.30
CA ALA A 86 -22.08 3.65 -3.35
C ALA A 86 -20.55 3.62 -3.50
N ALA A 87 -19.86 3.16 -2.45
CA ALA A 87 -18.43 2.92 -2.50
C ALA A 87 -18.07 1.92 -3.63
N LEU A 88 -16.85 2.05 -4.14
CA LEU A 88 -16.22 1.00 -4.95
C LEU A 88 -15.91 -0.23 -4.08
N PRO A 89 -15.73 -1.41 -4.69
CA PRO A 89 -15.41 -2.65 -3.97
C PRO A 89 -14.20 -2.51 -3.04
N THR A 90 -13.15 -1.82 -3.51
CA THR A 90 -11.93 -1.60 -2.74
C THR A 90 -11.89 -0.16 -2.23
N VAL A 91 -11.82 0.00 -0.91
CA VAL A 91 -11.60 1.31 -0.28
C VAL A 91 -10.15 1.73 -0.44
N TRP A 92 -9.92 2.92 -0.97
CA TRP A 92 -8.59 3.42 -1.29
C TRP A 92 -8.07 4.44 -0.27
N ASP A 93 -6.79 4.39 0.06
CA ASP A 93 -6.15 5.27 1.03
C ASP A 93 -5.49 6.52 0.43
N LEU A 94 -5.78 6.80 -0.86
CA LEU A 94 -5.17 7.87 -1.67
C LEU A 94 -3.65 7.72 -1.88
N LYS A 95 -3.08 6.55 -1.62
CA LYS A 95 -1.66 6.30 -1.87
C LYS A 95 -1.44 5.65 -3.22
N GLY A 96 -0.20 5.71 -3.72
CA GLY A 96 0.17 5.06 -4.97
C GLY A 96 -0.12 3.55 -4.99
N LYS A 97 -0.02 2.86 -3.84
CA LYS A 97 -0.44 1.47 -3.73
C LYS A 97 -1.96 1.38 -3.83
N GLY A 98 -2.45 0.71 -4.88
CA GLY A 98 -3.88 0.57 -5.14
C GLY A 98 -4.45 1.62 -6.10
N LEU A 99 -3.65 2.58 -6.56
CA LEU A 99 -4.07 3.58 -7.56
C LEU A 99 -4.61 2.91 -8.84
N VAL A 100 -3.90 1.93 -9.39
CA VAL A 100 -4.32 1.21 -10.60
C VAL A 100 -5.63 0.45 -10.38
N VAL A 101 -5.78 -0.19 -9.22
CA VAL A 101 -7.02 -0.90 -8.85
C VAL A 101 -8.18 0.08 -8.74
N PHE A 102 -7.98 1.21 -8.08
CA PHE A 102 -8.98 2.28 -7.96
C PHE A 102 -9.37 2.82 -9.33
N ILE A 103 -8.42 3.14 -10.21
CA ILE A 103 -8.71 3.64 -11.56
C ILE A 103 -9.55 2.62 -12.35
N GLN A 104 -9.19 1.33 -12.28
CA GLN A 104 -9.93 0.28 -12.98
C GLN A 104 -11.35 0.09 -12.44
N GLU A 105 -11.53 0.03 -11.11
CA GLU A 105 -12.83 -0.08 -10.47
C GLU A 105 -13.71 1.16 -10.73
N PHE A 106 -13.10 2.35 -10.69
CA PHE A 106 -13.78 3.60 -10.96
C PHE A 106 -14.19 3.72 -12.44
N LEU A 107 -13.35 3.29 -13.37
CA LEU A 107 -13.68 3.24 -14.79
C LEU A 107 -14.88 2.34 -15.05
N THR A 108 -14.89 1.13 -14.47
CA THR A 108 -16.04 0.21 -14.58
C THR A 108 -17.31 0.86 -14.03
N ARG A 109 -17.23 1.48 -12.84
CA ARG A 109 -18.38 2.21 -12.26
C ARG A 109 -18.86 3.34 -13.16
N ALA A 110 -17.95 4.13 -13.72
CA ALA A 110 -18.28 5.26 -14.60
C ALA A 110 -18.95 4.78 -15.90
N GLN A 111 -18.50 3.65 -16.46
CA GLN A 111 -19.13 3.02 -17.61
C GLN A 111 -20.54 2.51 -17.26
N ASP A 112 -20.70 1.82 -16.13
CA ASP A 112 -21.98 1.26 -15.71
C ASP A 112 -23.01 2.33 -15.37
N ALA A 113 -22.57 3.44 -14.77
CA ALA A 113 -23.41 4.57 -14.42
C ALA A 113 -23.72 5.50 -15.62
N GLY A 114 -23.09 5.26 -16.77
CA GLY A 114 -23.27 6.06 -18.00
C GLY A 114 -22.51 7.39 -17.99
N TRP A 115 -21.57 7.60 -17.07
CA TRP A 115 -20.81 8.85 -16.95
C TRP A 115 -19.83 9.10 -18.10
N THR A 116 -19.51 8.07 -18.87
CA THR A 116 -18.55 8.09 -19.99
C THR A 116 -19.21 8.21 -21.37
N GLN A 117 -20.55 8.27 -21.43
CA GLN A 117 -21.34 8.13 -22.64
C GLN A 117 -22.27 9.32 -22.88
N GLY A 118 -22.54 9.60 -24.16
CA GLY A 118 -23.46 10.65 -24.55
C GLY A 118 -22.90 12.06 -24.40
N SER A 119 -23.77 13.05 -24.59
CA SER A 119 -23.43 14.47 -24.45
C SER A 119 -23.43 14.95 -23.00
N MET A 120 -24.12 14.22 -22.11
CA MET A 120 -24.21 14.49 -20.66
C MET A 120 -23.15 13.75 -19.82
N GLN A 121 -22.09 13.29 -20.48
CA GLN A 121 -20.94 12.64 -19.85
C GLN A 121 -20.12 13.61 -18.97
N VAL A 122 -19.36 13.09 -18.00
CA VAL A 122 -18.55 13.90 -17.05
C VAL A 122 -17.10 13.41 -16.92
N THR A 123 -16.60 12.63 -17.89
CA THR A 123 -15.26 12.04 -17.85
C THR A 123 -14.35 12.47 -19.01
N LYS A 124 -14.88 12.94 -20.13
CA LYS A 124 -14.16 13.35 -21.33
C LYS A 124 -14.13 14.86 -21.44
N PHE A 125 -12.96 15.42 -21.69
CA PHE A 125 -12.73 16.86 -21.72
C PHE A 125 -11.72 17.20 -22.82
N ASN A 126 -11.65 18.45 -23.23
CA ASN A 126 -10.58 18.93 -24.10
C ASN A 126 -9.46 19.53 -23.25
N ASN A 127 -8.20 19.22 -23.56
CA ASN A 127 -7.08 19.92 -22.93
C ASN A 127 -6.93 21.36 -23.49
N ALA A 128 -5.91 22.10 -23.01
CA ALA A 128 -5.64 23.47 -23.46
C ALA A 128 -5.40 23.58 -24.99
N ASP A 129 -4.90 22.52 -25.62
CA ASP A 129 -4.68 22.43 -27.06
C ASP A 129 -5.94 22.05 -27.85
N GLY A 130 -7.08 21.85 -27.17
CA GLY A 130 -8.32 21.39 -27.78
C GLY A 130 -8.36 19.88 -28.08
N THR A 131 -7.37 19.11 -27.60
CA THR A 131 -7.30 17.65 -27.80
C THR A 131 -8.26 16.95 -26.84
N PRO A 132 -9.15 16.07 -27.34
CA PRO A 132 -10.04 15.29 -26.49
C PRO A 132 -9.25 14.27 -25.66
N ILE A 133 -9.54 14.22 -24.37
CA ILE A 133 -8.94 13.30 -23.41
C ILE A 133 -10.04 12.60 -22.60
N ASP A 134 -9.75 11.39 -22.11
CA ASP A 134 -10.54 10.77 -21.04
C ASP A 134 -9.86 11.00 -19.69
N LEU A 135 -10.48 11.78 -18.81
CA LEU A 135 -9.94 12.15 -17.51
C LEU A 135 -9.59 10.94 -16.65
N ILE A 136 -10.31 9.82 -16.76
CA ILE A 136 -10.05 8.64 -15.91
C ILE A 136 -8.71 8.01 -16.29
N THR A 137 -8.38 7.95 -17.58
CA THR A 137 -7.14 7.33 -18.08
C THR A 137 -6.02 8.34 -18.34
N GLU A 138 -6.36 9.61 -18.53
CA GLU A 138 -5.45 10.67 -18.98
C GLU A 138 -5.50 11.92 -18.09
N TYR A 139 -5.73 11.73 -16.78
CA TYR A 139 -5.85 12.82 -15.78
C TYR A 139 -4.68 13.82 -15.75
N GLY A 140 -3.51 13.43 -16.24
CA GLY A 140 -2.32 14.28 -16.34
C GLY A 140 -2.31 15.25 -17.54
N LYS A 141 -3.18 15.06 -18.54
CA LYS A 141 -3.14 15.80 -19.82
C LYS A 141 -3.98 17.08 -19.87
N ILE A 142 -4.65 17.42 -18.77
CA ILE A 142 -5.45 18.64 -18.62
C ILE A 142 -5.04 19.37 -17.34
N ASP A 143 -5.02 20.68 -17.31
CA ASP A 143 -4.82 21.45 -16.07
C ASP A 143 -6.14 21.66 -15.32
N VAL A 144 -6.07 22.17 -14.09
CA VAL A 144 -7.24 22.33 -13.22
C VAL A 144 -8.18 23.43 -13.73
N ASP A 145 -7.63 24.52 -14.26
CA ASP A 145 -8.41 25.70 -14.66
C ASP A 145 -9.21 25.39 -15.93
N THR A 146 -8.56 24.76 -16.93
CA THR A 146 -9.22 24.28 -18.15
C THR A 146 -10.30 23.24 -17.86
N LEU A 147 -10.04 22.33 -16.92
CA LEU A 147 -11.04 21.34 -16.49
C LEU A 147 -12.22 22.01 -15.78
N LYS A 148 -11.94 22.93 -14.85
CA LYS A 148 -12.98 23.68 -14.12
C LYS A 148 -13.87 24.47 -15.08
N ALA A 149 -13.29 25.19 -16.04
CA ALA A 149 -14.05 25.98 -17.02
C ALA A 149 -15.02 25.12 -17.84
N GLN A 150 -14.66 23.87 -18.16
CA GLN A 150 -15.58 22.94 -18.82
C GLN A 150 -16.64 22.37 -17.87
N CYS A 151 -16.31 22.17 -16.58
CA CYS A 151 -17.29 21.80 -15.57
C CYS A 151 -18.35 22.89 -15.32
N ASP A 152 -17.95 24.17 -15.44
CA ASP A 152 -18.86 25.31 -15.25
C ASP A 152 -20.09 25.22 -16.18
N VAL A 153 -19.95 24.62 -17.38
CA VAL A 153 -21.04 24.42 -18.36
C VAL A 153 -22.23 23.62 -17.80
N PHE A 154 -21.99 22.67 -16.88
CA PHE A 154 -23.03 21.83 -16.29
C PHE A 154 -23.21 22.01 -14.78
N LEU A 155 -22.44 22.90 -14.14
CA LEU A 155 -22.48 23.12 -12.69
C LEU A 155 -22.82 24.55 -12.28
N LEU A 156 -22.67 25.55 -13.16
CA LEU A 156 -23.06 26.92 -12.88
C LEU A 156 -24.46 27.27 -13.42
N PRO A 157 -25.25 28.07 -12.69
CA PRO A 157 -26.47 28.65 -13.21
C PRO A 157 -26.21 29.40 -14.53
N GLY A 158 -27.01 29.10 -15.57
CA GLY A 158 -26.85 29.69 -16.90
C GLY A 158 -25.91 28.93 -17.84
N GLY A 159 -25.23 27.88 -17.37
CA GLY A 159 -24.52 26.94 -18.24
C GLY A 159 -25.49 26.12 -19.10
N ALA A 160 -25.08 25.78 -20.33
CA ALA A 160 -25.93 25.09 -21.30
C ALA A 160 -26.46 23.72 -20.81
N ASN A 161 -25.73 23.07 -19.90
CA ASN A 161 -26.07 21.77 -19.34
C ASN A 161 -26.35 21.84 -17.84
N PHE A 162 -26.72 23.01 -17.32
CA PHE A 162 -27.11 23.16 -15.92
C PHE A 162 -28.47 22.49 -15.66
N GLN A 163 -28.59 21.79 -14.52
CA GLN A 163 -29.79 21.01 -14.12
C GLN A 163 -30.17 19.89 -15.11
N THR A 164 -29.21 19.38 -15.87
CA THR A 164 -29.42 18.22 -16.75
C THR A 164 -28.89 16.94 -16.11
N ARG A 165 -28.89 15.86 -16.90
CA ARG A 165 -28.25 14.60 -16.52
C ARG A 165 -26.76 14.76 -16.18
N ALA A 166 -26.06 15.74 -16.77
CA ALA A 166 -24.66 16.03 -16.45
C ALA A 166 -24.48 16.49 -14.99
N THR A 167 -25.36 17.36 -14.49
CA THR A 167 -25.35 17.80 -13.08
C THR A 167 -25.59 16.63 -12.12
N GLN A 168 -26.52 15.72 -12.47
CA GLN A 168 -26.79 14.50 -11.69
C GLN A 168 -25.59 13.54 -11.71
N ASN A 169 -24.98 13.33 -12.88
CA ASN A 169 -23.80 12.49 -13.04
C ASN A 169 -22.63 13.03 -12.20
N ASN A 170 -22.39 14.34 -12.21
CA ASN A 170 -21.40 14.98 -11.35
C ASN A 170 -21.67 14.70 -9.86
N LYS A 171 -22.92 14.87 -9.41
CA LYS A 171 -23.28 14.64 -8.00
C LYS A 171 -23.04 13.19 -7.58
N LEU A 172 -23.46 12.22 -8.40
CA LEU A 172 -23.25 10.80 -8.15
C LEU A 172 -21.77 10.43 -8.14
N MET A 173 -21.01 10.95 -9.10
CA MET A 173 -19.56 10.75 -9.19
C MET A 173 -18.85 11.28 -7.94
N ALA A 174 -19.18 12.50 -7.49
CA ALA A 174 -18.59 13.07 -6.28
C ALA A 174 -18.88 12.22 -5.02
N GLU A 175 -20.11 11.76 -4.85
CA GLU A 175 -20.48 10.92 -3.71
C GLU A 175 -19.82 9.54 -3.76
N CYS A 176 -19.70 8.95 -4.94
CA CYS A 176 -18.97 7.71 -5.15
C CYS A 176 -17.49 7.86 -4.77
N LEU A 177 -16.81 8.89 -5.29
CA LEU A 177 -15.41 9.15 -5.00
C LEU A 177 -15.15 9.30 -3.48
N LEU A 178 -15.96 10.12 -2.80
CA LEU A 178 -15.83 10.37 -1.36
C LEU A 178 -16.24 9.19 -0.48
N SER A 179 -17.04 8.25 -1.01
CA SER A 179 -17.41 7.01 -0.31
C SER A 179 -16.39 5.89 -0.53
N SER A 180 -15.55 6.01 -1.56
CA SER A 180 -14.59 4.98 -1.98
C SER A 180 -13.20 5.15 -1.37
N VAL A 181 -13.05 6.06 -0.41
CA VAL A 181 -11.79 6.32 0.27
C VAL A 181 -11.87 6.02 1.76
N THR A 182 -10.72 5.72 2.37
CA THR A 182 -10.63 5.50 3.82
C THR A 182 -11.03 6.76 4.60
N ALA A 183 -11.39 6.62 5.89
CA ALA A 183 -11.74 7.75 6.74
C ALA A 183 -10.60 8.80 6.82
N SER A 184 -9.35 8.35 6.92
CA SER A 184 -8.17 9.23 6.96
C SER A 184 -7.99 9.98 5.64
N ALA A 185 -8.07 9.27 4.51
CA ALA A 185 -8.03 9.87 3.18
C ALA A 185 -9.15 10.90 2.97
N LYS A 186 -10.36 10.59 3.44
CA LYS A 186 -11.50 11.51 3.38
C LYS A 186 -11.24 12.78 4.18
N GLN A 187 -10.62 12.67 5.35
CA GLN A 187 -10.25 13.83 6.17
C GLN A 187 -9.20 14.71 5.47
N ALA A 188 -8.23 14.11 4.78
CA ALA A 188 -7.27 14.83 3.96
C ALA A 188 -7.95 15.59 2.80
N LEU A 189 -8.89 14.95 2.09
CA LEU A 189 -9.68 15.62 1.05
C LEU A 189 -10.50 16.78 1.61
N ILE A 190 -11.11 16.61 2.78
CA ILE A 190 -11.88 17.69 3.45
C ILE A 190 -10.99 18.90 3.77
N ALA A 191 -9.73 18.69 4.17
CA ALA A 191 -8.79 19.78 4.42
C ALA A 191 -8.51 20.58 3.12
N ASP A 192 -8.46 19.89 1.98
CA ASP A 192 -8.23 20.49 0.66
C ASP A 192 -9.53 20.85 -0.08
N ARG A 193 -10.68 20.93 0.60
CA ARG A 193 -11.99 21.06 -0.04
C ARG A 193 -12.10 22.25 -1.01
N GLY A 194 -11.38 23.34 -0.73
CA GLY A 194 -11.33 24.53 -1.59
C GLY A 194 -10.69 24.30 -2.97
N GLN A 195 -9.98 23.18 -3.18
CA GLN A 195 -9.34 22.84 -4.46
C GLN A 195 -10.33 22.27 -5.49
N TYR A 196 -11.49 21.79 -5.04
CA TYR A 196 -12.45 21.08 -5.90
C TYR A 196 -13.92 21.43 -5.60
N THR A 197 -14.17 22.33 -4.65
CA THR A 197 -15.51 22.83 -4.33
C THR A 197 -15.58 24.31 -4.70
N PHE A 198 -16.51 24.65 -5.59
CA PHE A 198 -16.74 26.01 -6.06
C PHE A 198 -18.23 26.31 -5.93
N ASP A 199 -18.58 27.50 -5.44
CA ASP A 199 -19.98 27.92 -5.25
C ASP A 199 -20.82 26.90 -4.45
N GLY A 200 -20.20 26.30 -3.42
CA GLY A 200 -20.82 25.27 -2.57
C GLY A 200 -21.01 23.90 -3.23
N THR A 201 -20.63 23.75 -4.50
CA THR A 201 -20.79 22.54 -5.31
C THR A 201 -19.46 21.82 -5.51
N ILE A 202 -19.44 20.51 -5.30
CA ILE A 202 -18.26 19.68 -5.57
C ILE A 202 -18.19 19.41 -7.07
N TYR A 203 -17.07 19.76 -7.69
CA TYR A 203 -16.80 19.43 -9.08
C TYR A 203 -16.10 18.08 -9.10
N ALA A 204 -16.86 17.02 -9.38
CA ALA A 204 -16.37 15.65 -9.31
C ALA A 204 -15.17 15.37 -10.22
N PRO A 205 -15.11 15.91 -11.46
CA PRO A 205 -13.91 15.77 -12.31
C PRO A 205 -12.68 16.42 -11.67
N VAL A 206 -12.83 17.61 -11.08
CA VAL A 206 -11.74 18.31 -10.38
C VAL A 206 -11.31 17.55 -9.12
N LEU A 207 -12.28 17.01 -8.35
CA LEU A 207 -12.02 16.14 -7.20
C LEU A 207 -11.22 14.90 -7.62
N PHE A 208 -11.63 14.21 -8.68
CA PHE A 208 -10.90 13.05 -9.21
C PHE A 208 -9.45 13.43 -9.55
N LYS A 209 -9.25 14.52 -10.29
CA LYS A 209 -7.92 15.02 -10.62
C LYS A 209 -7.08 15.35 -9.38
N HIS A 210 -7.68 15.95 -8.36
CA HIS A 210 -7.01 16.24 -7.08
C HIS A 210 -6.63 14.95 -6.34
N MET A 211 -7.50 13.94 -6.30
CA MET A 211 -7.19 12.62 -5.75
C MET A 211 -6.00 11.96 -6.48
N MET A 212 -5.97 12.04 -7.82
CA MET A 212 -4.84 11.53 -8.61
C MET A 212 -3.54 12.30 -8.31
N LYS A 213 -3.63 13.63 -8.14
CA LYS A 213 -2.49 14.47 -7.74
C LYS A 213 -1.94 14.07 -6.37
N ILE A 214 -2.79 13.87 -5.36
CA ILE A 214 -2.36 13.43 -4.02
C ILE A 214 -1.61 12.09 -4.13
N ALA A 215 -2.22 11.11 -4.81
CA ALA A 215 -1.64 9.78 -4.96
C ALA A 215 -0.33 9.75 -5.74
N THR A 216 -0.18 10.62 -6.74
CA THR A 216 1.04 10.73 -7.56
C THR A 216 2.13 11.58 -6.90
N LEU A 217 1.77 12.56 -6.06
CA LEU A 217 2.75 13.34 -5.28
C LEU A 217 3.38 12.51 -4.16
N ASP A 218 2.57 11.75 -3.40
CA ASP A 218 3.06 10.75 -2.44
C ASP A 218 3.92 9.68 -3.15
N ASN A 219 3.67 9.47 -4.43
CA ASN A 219 4.44 8.56 -5.25
C ASN A 219 5.81 9.09 -5.66
N LYS A 220 6.02 10.38 -5.95
CA LYS A 220 7.35 10.86 -6.42
C LYS A 220 8.48 10.58 -5.43
N ALA A 221 8.24 10.78 -4.13
CA ALA A 221 9.21 10.45 -3.09
C ALA A 221 9.43 8.93 -2.97
N THR A 222 8.35 8.14 -3.08
CA THR A 222 8.39 6.68 -3.00
C THR A 222 9.07 6.06 -4.24
N SER A 223 8.78 6.55 -5.43
CA SER A 223 9.43 6.17 -6.69
C SER A 223 10.89 6.54 -6.68
N LYS A 224 11.25 7.74 -6.21
CA LYS A 224 12.66 8.10 -6.03
C LYS A 224 13.34 7.09 -5.09
N TRP A 225 12.73 6.77 -3.96
CA TRP A 225 13.26 5.76 -3.05
C TRP A 225 13.40 4.39 -3.72
N LEU A 226 12.39 3.91 -4.47
CA LEU A 226 12.44 2.65 -5.20
C LEU A 226 13.57 2.62 -6.25
N ARG A 227 13.76 3.72 -7.00
CA ARG A 227 14.88 3.88 -7.94
C ARG A 227 16.22 3.86 -7.22
N ASP A 228 16.33 4.55 -6.08
CA ASP A 228 17.54 4.55 -5.26
C ASP A 228 17.84 3.13 -4.70
N GLN A 229 16.81 2.33 -4.38
CA GLN A 229 16.95 0.93 -3.95
C GLN A 229 17.38 0.01 -5.11
N LEU A 230 16.79 0.16 -6.30
CA LEU A 230 17.19 -0.60 -7.50
C LEU A 230 18.63 -0.28 -7.93
N LYS A 231 19.13 0.93 -7.69
CA LYS A 231 20.55 1.26 -7.88
C LYS A 231 21.48 0.65 -6.82
N GLN A 232 20.93 0.24 -5.68
CA GLN A 232 21.64 -0.41 -4.59
C GLN A 232 21.56 -1.94 -4.63
N MET A 233 21.17 -2.54 -5.76
CA MET A 233 21.17 -4.00 -5.93
C MET A 233 22.53 -4.68 -5.60
N PRO A 234 23.71 -4.06 -5.80
CA PRO A 234 24.97 -4.60 -5.28
C PRO A 234 24.98 -4.82 -3.77
N ALA A 235 24.42 -3.88 -2.99
CA ALA A 235 24.33 -4.02 -1.54
C ALA A 235 23.33 -5.11 -1.13
N VAL A 236 22.21 -5.21 -1.85
CA VAL A 236 21.20 -6.27 -1.65
C VAL A 236 21.82 -7.66 -1.84
N MET A 237 22.64 -7.85 -2.88
CA MET A 237 23.32 -9.13 -3.13
C MET A 237 24.18 -9.58 -1.94
N LEU A 238 24.86 -8.64 -1.26
CA LEU A 238 25.63 -8.91 -0.07
C LEU A 238 24.75 -9.21 1.15
N GLU A 239 23.64 -8.49 1.31
CA GLU A 239 22.67 -8.68 2.40
C GLU A 239 22.02 -10.06 2.34
N VAL A 240 21.60 -10.49 1.14
CA VAL A 240 21.06 -11.84 0.92
C VAL A 240 22.14 -12.92 0.87
N LYS A 241 23.40 -12.57 1.17
CA LYS A 241 24.56 -13.47 1.26
C LYS A 241 24.78 -14.28 -0.02
N GLY A 242 24.51 -13.67 -1.18
CA GLY A 242 24.62 -14.35 -2.47
C GLY A 242 23.50 -15.34 -2.78
N ASN A 243 22.37 -15.32 -2.06
CA ASN A 243 21.19 -16.09 -2.47
C ASN A 243 20.55 -15.43 -3.70
N ILE A 244 20.69 -16.08 -4.85
CA ILE A 244 20.21 -15.57 -6.14
C ILE A 244 18.68 -15.53 -6.21
N ASP A 245 17.97 -16.46 -5.55
CA ASP A 245 16.51 -16.43 -5.54
C ASP A 245 15.97 -15.26 -4.71
N ASP A 246 16.53 -15.03 -3.53
CA ASP A 246 16.13 -13.89 -2.67
C ASP A 246 16.48 -12.55 -3.32
N PHE A 247 17.61 -12.48 -4.02
CA PHE A 247 18.01 -11.32 -4.83
C PHE A 247 16.96 -11.01 -5.90
N PHE A 248 16.59 -11.99 -6.73
CA PHE A 248 15.60 -11.79 -7.78
C PHE A 248 14.21 -11.47 -7.21
N ASN A 249 13.81 -12.10 -6.10
CA ASN A 249 12.55 -11.79 -5.43
C ASN A 249 12.51 -10.34 -4.93
N THR A 250 13.65 -9.82 -4.44
CA THR A 250 13.76 -8.43 -3.97
C THR A 250 13.72 -7.44 -5.13
N PHE A 251 14.46 -7.73 -6.20
CA PHE A 251 14.42 -6.93 -7.43
C PHE A 251 13.00 -6.89 -8.01
N ASP A 252 12.37 -8.04 -8.21
CA ASP A 252 11.03 -8.16 -8.78
C ASP A 252 9.99 -7.41 -7.93
N LYS A 253 10.10 -7.51 -6.59
CA LYS A 253 9.24 -6.76 -5.67
C LYS A 253 9.35 -5.24 -5.84
N TRP A 254 10.55 -4.69 -6.05
CA TRP A 254 10.73 -3.24 -6.22
C TRP A 254 10.41 -2.78 -7.64
N HIS A 255 10.80 -3.58 -8.64
CA HIS A 255 10.55 -3.32 -10.05
C HIS A 255 9.05 -3.39 -10.39
N THR A 256 8.34 -4.44 -9.97
CA THR A 256 6.88 -4.56 -10.11
C THR A 256 6.16 -3.43 -9.37
N GLN A 257 6.72 -2.97 -8.24
CA GLN A 257 6.17 -1.82 -7.54
C GLN A 257 6.33 -0.52 -8.33
N LEU A 258 7.44 -0.32 -9.04
CA LEU A 258 7.67 0.83 -9.90
C LEU A 258 6.74 0.82 -11.13
N ILE A 259 6.65 -0.32 -11.82
CA ILE A 259 5.72 -0.52 -12.95
C ILE A 259 4.27 -0.32 -12.51
N GLY A 260 3.87 -0.87 -11.36
CA GLY A 260 2.53 -0.71 -10.79
C GLY A 260 2.15 0.73 -10.46
N ARG A 261 3.09 1.67 -10.53
CA ARG A 261 2.89 3.11 -10.36
C ARG A 261 2.88 3.88 -11.68
N GLY A 262 2.94 3.19 -12.83
CA GLY A 262 3.00 3.80 -14.16
C GLY A 262 4.36 4.42 -14.47
N GLU A 263 5.40 4.04 -13.74
CA GLU A 263 6.77 4.48 -13.94
C GLU A 263 7.62 3.33 -14.47
N ASP A 264 8.54 3.64 -15.38
CA ASP A 264 9.53 2.69 -15.89
C ASP A 264 10.94 3.07 -15.43
N LEU A 265 11.88 2.13 -15.49
CA LEU A 265 13.29 2.34 -15.21
C LEU A 265 14.10 1.91 -16.43
N ASP A 266 14.50 2.89 -17.24
CA ASP A 266 15.28 2.67 -18.47
C ASP A 266 16.56 1.83 -18.21
N ASP A 267 17.17 1.99 -17.04
CA ASP A 267 18.38 1.31 -16.57
C ASP A 267 18.10 0.08 -15.68
N ALA A 268 16.90 -0.52 -15.73
CA ALA A 268 16.54 -1.68 -14.91
C ALA A 268 17.44 -2.89 -15.15
N LEU A 269 17.80 -3.13 -16.41
CA LEU A 269 18.68 -4.24 -16.80
C LEU A 269 20.11 -4.03 -16.24
N ASP A 270 20.62 -2.81 -16.31
CA ASP A 270 21.95 -2.45 -15.77
C ASP A 270 22.00 -2.58 -14.26
N CYS A 271 20.96 -2.13 -13.55
CA CYS A 271 20.83 -2.32 -12.11
C CYS A 271 20.91 -3.81 -11.72
N LEU A 272 20.28 -4.68 -12.52
CA LEU A 272 20.29 -6.11 -12.30
C LEU A 272 21.69 -6.71 -12.53
N TRP A 273 22.36 -6.31 -13.61
CA TRP A 273 23.75 -6.70 -13.88
C TRP A 273 24.71 -6.29 -12.76
N ASP A 274 24.61 -5.05 -12.29
CA ASP A 274 25.45 -4.54 -11.21
C ASP A 274 25.26 -5.33 -9.91
N GLY A 275 24.01 -5.65 -9.57
CA GLY A 275 23.72 -6.52 -8.43
C GLY A 275 24.29 -7.93 -8.58
N LEU A 276 24.18 -8.53 -9.77
CA LEU A 276 24.70 -9.87 -10.03
C LEU A 276 26.23 -9.94 -10.00
N LYS A 277 26.93 -8.90 -10.50
CA LYS A 277 28.40 -8.79 -10.44
C LYS A 277 28.92 -8.77 -8.99
N ALA A 278 28.13 -8.25 -8.05
CA ALA A 278 28.45 -8.20 -6.62
C ALA A 278 28.29 -9.55 -5.88
N ALA A 279 27.94 -10.64 -6.58
CA ALA A 279 27.80 -11.95 -5.95
C ALA A 279 29.12 -12.42 -5.30
N PRO A 280 29.08 -12.96 -4.07
CA PRO A 280 30.28 -13.36 -3.33
C PRO A 280 31.01 -14.58 -3.92
N CYS A 281 30.34 -15.33 -4.80
CA CYS A 281 30.92 -16.48 -5.49
C CYS A 281 31.72 -16.01 -6.72
N GLU A 282 33.05 -16.04 -6.63
CA GLU A 282 33.96 -15.52 -7.67
C GLU A 282 33.74 -16.16 -9.05
N LYS A 283 33.58 -17.50 -9.09
CA LYS A 283 33.30 -18.23 -10.34
C LYS A 283 31.99 -17.78 -11.00
N PHE A 284 30.99 -17.46 -10.18
CA PHE A 284 29.70 -16.99 -10.67
C PHE A 284 29.79 -15.52 -11.11
N SER A 285 30.39 -14.65 -10.29
CA SER A 285 30.61 -13.23 -10.63
C SER A 285 31.41 -13.08 -11.93
N LYS A 286 32.48 -13.89 -12.12
CA LYS A 286 33.24 -13.93 -13.37
C LYS A 286 32.38 -14.36 -14.57
N TRP A 287 31.59 -15.43 -14.41
CA TRP A 287 30.67 -15.85 -15.47
C TRP A 287 29.66 -14.75 -15.81
N ILE A 288 29.14 -14.02 -14.82
CA ILE A 288 28.26 -12.87 -15.02
C ILE A 288 28.99 -11.76 -15.79
N GLN A 289 30.23 -11.43 -15.41
CA GLN A 289 31.05 -10.43 -16.11
C GLN A 289 31.25 -10.81 -17.59
N ASP A 290 31.65 -12.05 -17.86
CA ASP A 290 31.83 -12.53 -19.24
C ASP A 290 30.53 -12.41 -20.06
N LYS A 291 29.36 -12.58 -19.43
CA LYS A 291 28.05 -12.43 -20.09
C LYS A 291 27.60 -10.98 -20.24
N TYR A 292 27.99 -10.13 -19.31
CA TYR A 292 27.78 -8.69 -19.41
C TYR A 292 28.64 -8.10 -20.53
N ASP A 293 29.90 -8.51 -20.67
CA ASP A 293 30.79 -8.02 -21.73
C ASP A 293 30.23 -8.37 -23.12
N LEU A 294 29.78 -9.62 -23.32
CA LEU A 294 29.10 -10.04 -24.56
C LEU A 294 27.83 -9.23 -24.86
N HIS A 295 27.11 -8.81 -23.81
CA HIS A 295 25.92 -7.98 -23.96
C HIS A 295 26.28 -6.55 -24.40
N ILE A 296 27.31 -5.95 -23.82
CA ILE A 296 27.78 -4.60 -24.16
C ILE A 296 28.43 -4.56 -25.55
N GLU A 297 29.07 -5.64 -25.97
CA GLU A 297 29.67 -5.77 -27.30
C GLU A 297 28.64 -6.09 -28.40
N ASP A 298 27.34 -6.17 -28.06
CA ASP A 298 26.26 -6.58 -28.96
C ASP A 298 26.58 -7.89 -29.71
N ASP A 299 27.21 -8.84 -29.01
CA ASP A 299 27.64 -10.09 -29.63
C ASP A 299 26.42 -10.88 -30.14
N PRO A 300 26.37 -11.23 -31.44
CA PRO A 300 25.22 -11.88 -32.05
C PRO A 300 24.93 -13.29 -31.50
N THR A 301 25.88 -13.91 -30.80
CA THR A 301 25.69 -15.20 -30.13
C THR A 301 24.93 -15.06 -28.81
N TRP A 302 24.90 -13.87 -28.21
CA TRP A 302 24.22 -13.60 -26.95
C TRP A 302 22.80 -13.05 -27.15
N GLY A 303 22.63 -12.22 -28.20
CA GLY A 303 21.36 -11.63 -28.63
C GLY A 303 20.81 -10.57 -27.65
N PRO A 304 19.73 -9.86 -28.04
CA PRO A 304 19.07 -8.92 -27.15
C PRO A 304 18.50 -9.65 -25.93
N ILE A 305 18.71 -9.09 -24.74
CA ILE A 305 18.32 -9.70 -23.48
C ILE A 305 17.36 -8.79 -22.72
N THR A 306 16.26 -9.39 -22.24
CA THR A 306 15.32 -8.72 -21.33
C THR A 306 15.63 -9.10 -19.88
N VAL A 307 15.06 -8.36 -18.93
CA VAL A 307 15.13 -8.70 -17.48
C VAL A 307 14.67 -10.13 -17.21
N GLU A 308 13.60 -10.57 -17.87
CA GLU A 308 13.03 -11.92 -17.72
C GLU A 308 13.96 -12.99 -18.27
N GLU A 309 14.51 -12.78 -19.46
CA GLU A 309 15.43 -13.73 -20.10
C GLU A 309 16.76 -13.81 -19.33
N LEU A 310 17.28 -12.69 -18.84
CA LEU A 310 18.45 -12.67 -17.95
C LEU A 310 18.19 -13.47 -16.68
N THR A 311 17.07 -13.23 -16.02
CA THR A 311 16.67 -13.95 -14.80
C THR A 311 16.64 -15.47 -15.04
N LYS A 312 16.04 -15.90 -16.15
CA LYS A 312 15.96 -17.32 -16.52
C LYS A 312 17.34 -17.95 -16.74
N ARG A 313 18.21 -17.31 -17.52
CA ARG A 313 19.58 -17.80 -17.81
C ARG A 313 20.42 -17.87 -16.54
N VAL A 314 20.36 -16.84 -15.70
CA VAL A 314 21.11 -16.77 -14.45
C VAL A 314 20.63 -17.82 -13.45
N LYS A 315 19.31 -18.01 -13.29
CA LYS A 315 18.77 -19.07 -12.43
C LYS A 315 19.19 -20.46 -12.91
N ALA A 316 19.16 -20.72 -14.21
CA ALA A 316 19.64 -22.00 -14.76
C ALA A 316 21.13 -22.24 -14.44
N LYS A 317 21.98 -21.21 -14.61
CA LYS A 317 23.40 -21.31 -14.26
C LYS A 317 23.63 -21.49 -12.76
N TYR A 318 22.91 -20.74 -11.94
CA TYR A 318 22.95 -20.86 -10.48
C TYR A 318 22.60 -22.27 -10.03
N ASN A 319 21.48 -22.82 -10.51
CA ASN A 319 21.04 -24.18 -10.18
C ASN A 319 22.06 -25.24 -10.60
N LEU A 320 22.70 -25.08 -11.77
CA LEU A 320 23.77 -25.95 -12.22
C LEU A 320 24.98 -25.89 -11.27
N MET A 321 25.42 -24.68 -10.89
CA MET A 321 26.55 -24.49 -9.98
C MET A 321 26.25 -25.00 -8.56
N VAL A 322 25.02 -24.86 -8.08
CA VAL A 322 24.57 -25.44 -6.81
C VAL A 322 24.60 -26.97 -6.88
N THR A 323 24.06 -27.57 -7.96
CA THR A 323 24.05 -29.02 -8.19
C THR A 323 25.48 -29.59 -8.25
N ASN A 324 26.38 -28.88 -8.93
CA ASN A 324 27.79 -29.25 -9.05
C ASN A 324 28.62 -28.91 -7.81
N LYS A 325 28.03 -28.30 -6.78
CA LYS A 325 28.69 -27.82 -5.55
C LYS A 325 29.83 -26.82 -5.81
N GLU A 326 29.69 -26.05 -6.89
CA GLU A 326 30.63 -25.00 -7.28
C GLU A 326 30.23 -23.64 -6.71
N TYR A 327 28.94 -23.41 -6.49
CA TYR A 327 28.44 -22.16 -5.92
C TYR A 327 28.80 -22.05 -4.43
N GLY A 328 29.44 -20.95 -4.04
CA GLY A 328 29.92 -20.75 -2.67
C GLY A 328 31.11 -21.62 -2.29
N SER A 329 31.70 -22.37 -3.22
CA SER A 329 33.00 -23.01 -3.02
C SER A 329 34.07 -21.92 -2.87
N ALA A 330 34.95 -22.05 -1.86
CA ALA A 330 36.08 -21.15 -1.72
C ALA A 330 36.87 -21.17 -3.03
N SER A 331 37.17 -19.98 -3.58
CA SER A 331 38.04 -19.90 -4.76
C SER A 331 39.42 -20.49 -4.43
N LYS A 332 40.22 -20.85 -5.44
CA LYS A 332 41.57 -21.39 -5.19
C LYS A 332 42.38 -20.44 -4.31
N GLU A 333 42.25 -19.14 -4.52
CA GLU A 333 42.91 -18.11 -3.73
C GLU A 333 42.36 -18.02 -2.30
N GLN A 334 41.04 -18.14 -2.09
CA GLN A 334 40.48 -18.21 -0.73
C GLN A 334 40.89 -19.50 0.00
N ALA A 335 40.92 -20.64 -0.71
CA ALA A 335 41.40 -21.90 -0.18
C ALA A 335 42.91 -21.85 0.13
N GLU A 336 43.69 -21.19 -0.72
CA GLU A 336 45.12 -20.92 -0.49
C GLU A 336 45.34 -19.95 0.66
N ILE A 337 44.54 -18.89 0.81
CA ILE A 337 44.60 -17.99 1.97
C ILE A 337 44.23 -18.74 3.25
N ILE A 338 43.24 -19.62 3.23
CA ILE A 338 42.87 -20.46 4.38
C ILE A 338 43.99 -21.47 4.68
N ALA A 339 44.60 -22.08 3.66
CA ALA A 339 45.72 -23.00 3.80
C ALA A 339 46.98 -22.28 4.31
N LEU A 340 47.28 -21.09 3.81
CA LEU A 340 48.37 -20.23 4.25
C LEU A 340 48.14 -19.72 5.67
N ARG A 341 46.91 -19.33 6.03
CA ARG A 341 46.54 -19.02 7.43
C ARG A 341 46.73 -20.23 8.33
N ALA A 342 46.32 -21.42 7.89
CA ALA A 342 46.55 -22.66 8.63
C ALA A 342 48.04 -22.99 8.77
N GLN A 343 48.86 -22.73 7.75
CA GLN A 343 50.32 -22.89 7.82
C GLN A 343 50.96 -21.85 8.76
N ILE A 344 50.51 -20.59 8.74
CA ILE A 344 50.97 -19.55 9.68
C ILE A 344 50.62 -19.92 11.12
N ASP A 345 49.41 -20.44 11.35
CA ASP A 345 48.99 -20.89 12.68
C ASP A 345 49.75 -22.14 13.14
N ALA A 346 50.07 -23.07 12.21
CA ALA A 346 50.95 -24.21 12.47
C ALA A 346 52.38 -23.76 12.80
N LEU A 347 52.94 -22.81 12.04
CA LEU A 347 54.26 -22.22 12.29
C LEU A 347 54.30 -21.47 13.63
N LYS A 348 53.25 -20.72 13.98
CA LYS A 348 53.11 -20.12 15.32
C LYS A 348 53.05 -21.18 16.43
N GLY A 349 52.50 -22.36 16.14
CA GLY A 349 52.53 -23.52 17.02
C GLY A 349 53.94 -24.07 17.21
N ASP A 350 54.70 -24.23 16.13
CA ASP A 350 56.07 -24.78 16.13
C ASP A 350 57.12 -23.81 16.67
N LEU A 351 56.94 -22.50 16.48
CA LEU A 351 57.76 -21.45 17.11
C LEU A 351 57.55 -21.40 18.64
N LYS A 352 56.37 -21.82 19.14
CA LYS A 352 56.14 -22.00 20.59
C LYS A 352 56.80 -23.28 21.15
N LEU A 353 57.18 -24.24 20.30
CA LEU A 353 57.81 -25.51 20.68
C LEU A 353 59.34 -25.48 20.63
N SER A 354 59.97 -24.44 20.06
CA SER A 354 61.42 -24.38 19.85
C SER A 354 62.21 -23.44 20.79
N VAL A 355 61.58 -22.83 21.80
CA VAL A 355 62.32 -22.12 22.87
C VAL A 355 62.57 -23.04 24.06
N ALA A 356 63.55 -23.93 23.91
CA ALA A 356 64.32 -24.46 25.03
C ALA A 356 65.80 -24.50 24.60
N PRO A 357 66.67 -23.65 25.18
CA PRO A 357 68.08 -23.64 24.80
C PRO A 357 68.77 -24.93 25.29
N LYS A 358 69.54 -25.55 24.39
CA LYS A 358 70.45 -26.66 24.70
C LYS A 358 71.51 -26.20 25.70
N GLY A 359 71.43 -26.70 26.94
CA GLY A 359 72.52 -26.67 27.91
C GLY A 359 73.18 -28.04 28.01
N ASN A 360 74.40 -28.17 27.50
CA ASN A 360 75.28 -29.30 27.76
C ASN A 360 75.70 -29.32 29.24
N SER A 361 75.69 -30.48 29.90
CA SER A 361 76.73 -30.91 30.86
C SER A 361 76.64 -32.39 31.20
N LYS A 362 77.80 -33.05 31.18
CA LYS A 362 78.10 -34.44 31.56
C LYS A 362 77.96 -34.67 33.08
N GLY A 363 77.70 -35.92 33.50
CA GLY A 363 77.97 -36.38 34.87
C GLY A 363 77.41 -37.76 35.20
N ASP A 364 78.28 -38.66 35.65
CA ASP A 364 78.14 -40.12 35.81
C ASP A 364 77.64 -40.57 37.22
N LYS A 365 77.00 -41.76 37.26
CA LYS A 365 76.95 -42.83 38.29
C LYS A 365 76.59 -42.63 39.80
N LYS A 366 75.68 -43.55 40.21
CA LYS A 366 75.71 -44.57 41.31
C LYS A 366 74.89 -44.42 42.62
N ASP A 367 74.02 -45.43 42.80
CA ASP A 367 73.69 -46.27 43.98
C ASP A 367 73.40 -45.68 45.38
N LYS A 368 72.19 -45.97 45.92
CA LYS A 368 71.87 -47.01 46.94
C LYS A 368 70.81 -46.59 48.01
N LYS A 369 69.77 -47.44 48.08
CA LYS A 369 69.08 -48.02 49.27
C LYS A 369 68.19 -47.16 50.20
N GLY A 370 66.93 -47.62 50.31
CA GLY A 370 66.27 -47.86 51.61
C GLY A 370 64.82 -47.38 51.75
N GLY A 371 63.91 -48.29 52.15
CA GLY A 371 62.73 -47.94 52.95
C GLY A 371 61.36 -48.25 52.36
N GLU A 372 60.80 -49.39 52.75
CA GLU A 372 59.49 -49.93 52.39
C GLU A 372 58.41 -49.50 53.40
N LYS A 373 57.23 -49.04 52.93
CA LYS A 373 55.88 -49.53 53.33
C LYS A 373 54.74 -48.59 52.89
N GLY A 374 53.75 -49.16 52.19
CA GLY A 374 52.34 -48.78 52.36
C GLY A 374 51.54 -48.38 51.12
N GLY A 375 50.86 -49.34 50.48
CA GLY A 375 49.46 -49.17 50.03
C GLY A 375 49.15 -48.58 48.64
N LYS A 376 48.73 -49.46 47.71
CA LYS A 376 47.71 -49.28 46.63
C LYS A 376 47.57 -47.90 45.94
N GLU A 377 47.92 -47.83 44.64
CA GLU A 377 46.97 -47.62 43.51
C GLU A 377 47.69 -47.40 42.16
N LYS A 378 47.14 -47.97 41.08
CA LYS A 378 47.53 -47.73 39.67
C LYS A 378 46.98 -46.38 39.18
N LYS A 379 47.81 -45.50 38.58
CA LYS A 379 47.42 -44.51 37.53
C LYS A 379 48.63 -44.19 36.64
N THR A 380 48.73 -44.73 35.43
CA THR A 380 48.25 -44.22 34.11
C THR A 380 48.86 -42.89 33.66
N LYS A 381 49.48 -42.96 32.46
CA LYS A 381 49.91 -41.84 31.61
C LYS A 381 48.85 -40.72 31.59
N ASN A 382 49.30 -39.47 31.75
CA ASN A 382 48.44 -38.31 31.58
C ASN A 382 48.17 -38.10 30.07
N THR A 383 47.16 -38.81 29.59
CA THR A 383 46.50 -38.55 28.31
C THR A 383 45.62 -37.33 28.52
N LYS A 384 45.88 -36.19 27.88
CA LYS A 384 44.94 -35.05 27.91
C LYS A 384 43.61 -35.53 27.33
N ALA A 385 42.60 -35.58 28.19
CA ALA A 385 41.31 -36.19 27.92
C ALA A 385 40.49 -35.39 26.89
N LYS A 386 39.75 -36.09 26.04
CA LYS A 386 38.68 -35.55 25.17
C LYS A 386 37.53 -34.85 25.94
N GLY A 387 37.58 -34.77 27.28
CA GLY A 387 36.54 -34.21 28.14
C GLY A 387 36.38 -32.69 28.06
N ASP A 388 37.47 -31.94 27.83
CA ASP A 388 37.40 -30.46 27.79
C ASP A 388 36.53 -29.94 26.64
N LYS A 389 36.51 -30.63 25.50
CA LYS A 389 35.71 -30.21 24.33
C LYS A 389 34.21 -30.36 24.56
N GLN A 390 33.80 -31.32 25.38
CA GLN A 390 32.39 -31.57 25.70
C GLN A 390 31.90 -30.62 26.80
N ARG A 391 32.77 -30.30 27.78
CA ARG A 391 32.49 -29.28 28.80
C ARG A 391 32.43 -27.87 28.20
N GLN A 392 33.32 -27.54 27.26
CA GLN A 392 33.29 -26.29 26.51
C GLN A 392 32.00 -26.14 25.69
N LYS A 393 31.53 -27.21 25.01
CA LYS A 393 30.26 -27.21 24.27
C LYS A 393 29.03 -27.03 25.18
N GLN A 394 29.07 -27.57 26.39
CA GLN A 394 28.02 -27.38 27.39
C GLN A 394 28.07 -26.00 28.05
N GLU A 395 29.26 -25.45 28.27
CA GLU A 395 29.44 -24.07 28.75
C GLU A 395 29.01 -23.02 27.71
N GLU A 396 29.16 -23.32 26.42
CA GLU A 396 28.68 -22.47 25.32
C GLU A 396 27.17 -22.48 25.16
N SER A 397 26.50 -23.61 25.45
CA SER A 397 25.06 -23.75 25.20
C SER A 397 24.22 -22.94 26.19
N TRP A 398 24.51 -22.99 27.49
CA TRP A 398 23.74 -22.21 28.48
C TRP A 398 24.01 -20.71 28.40
N LYS A 399 25.19 -20.29 27.93
CA LYS A 399 25.54 -18.87 27.76
C LYS A 399 24.74 -18.19 26.66
N LYS A 400 24.11 -18.94 25.75
CA LYS A 400 23.27 -18.39 24.66
C LYS A 400 21.77 -18.49 24.94
N THR A 401 21.37 -19.06 26.07
CA THR A 401 19.96 -19.17 26.44
C THR A 401 19.52 -17.92 27.19
N PRO A 402 18.55 -17.13 26.68
CA PRO A 402 18.06 -15.92 27.36
C PRO A 402 17.38 -16.26 28.70
N PRO A 403 17.44 -15.36 29.70
CA PRO A 403 16.57 -15.45 30.87
C PRO A 403 15.10 -15.40 30.44
N LYS A 404 14.22 -16.09 31.19
CA LYS A 404 12.78 -16.02 30.95
C LYS A 404 12.22 -14.68 31.43
N ASP A 405 11.05 -14.30 30.91
CA ASP A 405 10.42 -13.03 31.25
C ASP A 405 10.16 -12.93 32.77
N GLY A 406 10.66 -11.85 33.39
CA GLY A 406 10.60 -11.64 34.84
C GLY A 406 11.73 -12.26 35.69
N GLU A 407 12.68 -13.01 35.11
CA GLU A 407 13.82 -13.57 35.86
C GLU A 407 15.02 -12.60 35.96
N PRO A 408 15.86 -12.72 37.01
CA PRO A 408 17.03 -11.87 37.17
C PRO A 408 18.04 -12.04 36.03
N THR A 409 18.53 -10.93 35.50
CA THR A 409 19.52 -10.87 34.41
C THR A 409 20.96 -11.09 34.88
N THR A 410 21.15 -11.54 36.12
CA THR A 410 22.43 -11.87 36.74
C THR A 410 22.38 -13.26 37.36
N LYS A 411 23.39 -14.11 37.09
CA LYS A 411 23.52 -15.44 37.71
C LYS A 411 24.98 -15.80 38.01
N THR A 412 25.18 -16.56 39.08
CA THR A 412 26.49 -17.11 39.48
C THR A 412 26.62 -18.55 39.00
N VAL A 413 27.67 -18.85 38.23
CA VAL A 413 27.98 -20.20 37.79
C VAL A 413 29.43 -20.50 38.18
N GLY A 414 29.62 -21.36 39.18
CA GLY A 414 30.91 -21.54 39.84
C GLY A 414 31.32 -20.28 40.59
N ASP A 415 32.61 -19.90 40.49
CA ASP A 415 33.17 -18.71 41.15
C ASP A 415 32.99 -17.42 40.35
N HIS A 416 32.13 -17.43 39.32
CA HIS A 416 31.98 -16.32 38.39
C HIS A 416 30.54 -15.85 38.26
N THR A 417 30.37 -14.52 38.24
CA THR A 417 29.07 -13.85 38.03
C THR A 417 28.93 -13.45 36.57
N PHE A 418 27.84 -13.88 35.94
CA PHE A 418 27.50 -13.59 34.56
C PHE A 418 26.22 -12.76 34.49
N ASN A 419 26.17 -11.82 33.55
CA ASN A 419 25.02 -10.96 33.28
C ASN A 419 24.54 -11.16 31.84
N TRP A 420 23.23 -11.18 31.61
CA TRP A 420 22.67 -11.25 30.28
C TRP A 420 22.86 -9.91 29.56
N CYS A 421 23.61 -9.92 28.45
CA CYS A 421 23.82 -8.75 27.62
C CYS A 421 22.93 -8.79 26.40
N VAL A 422 21.99 -7.84 26.31
CA VAL A 422 21.05 -7.71 25.18
C VAL A 422 21.76 -7.43 23.85
N HIS A 423 22.93 -6.81 23.88
CA HIS A 423 23.70 -6.49 22.66
C HIS A 423 24.44 -7.69 22.08
N HIS A 424 24.88 -8.63 22.93
CA HIS A 424 25.56 -9.86 22.53
C HIS A 424 24.62 -11.07 22.47
N MET A 425 23.38 -10.92 22.96
CA MET A 425 22.40 -11.99 23.15
C MET A 425 23.02 -13.20 23.88
N ALA A 426 23.81 -12.93 24.92
CA ALA A 426 24.57 -13.93 25.65
C ALA A 426 24.84 -13.51 27.10
N TRP A 427 25.09 -14.51 27.95
CA TRP A 427 25.60 -14.36 29.31
C TRP A 427 27.09 -14.04 29.29
N VAL A 428 27.44 -12.82 29.70
CA VAL A 428 28.79 -12.24 29.63
C VAL A 428 29.19 -11.65 30.98
N TRP A 429 30.45 -11.28 31.15
CA TRP A 429 30.98 -10.85 32.45
C TRP A 429 30.67 -9.37 32.75
N HIS A 430 30.25 -8.59 31.75
CA HIS A 430 29.85 -7.20 31.92
C HIS A 430 28.33 -7.06 32.06
N LYS A 431 27.88 -6.05 32.80
CA LYS A 431 26.49 -5.59 32.74
C LYS A 431 26.20 -4.97 31.37
N SER A 432 24.97 -5.11 30.87
CA SER A 432 24.54 -4.54 29.57
C SER A 432 24.91 -3.06 29.41
N GLU A 433 24.81 -2.27 30.47
CA GLU A 433 25.16 -0.83 30.51
C GLU A 433 26.63 -0.55 30.18
N ASN A 434 27.52 -1.48 30.52
CA ASN A 434 28.97 -1.36 30.29
C ASN A 434 29.41 -2.03 28.97
N CYS A 435 28.47 -2.39 28.12
CA CYS A 435 28.76 -3.04 26.85
C CYS A 435 29.29 -2.04 25.81
N ASP A 436 30.53 -2.21 25.37
CA ASP A 436 31.13 -1.37 24.32
C ASP A 436 30.39 -1.46 22.98
N LEU A 437 29.78 -2.63 22.68
CA LEU A 437 28.93 -2.79 21.49
C LEU A 437 27.63 -2.00 21.61
N GLY A 438 27.08 -1.88 22.82
CA GLY A 438 25.92 -1.02 23.11
C GLY A 438 26.26 0.46 22.94
N LYS A 439 27.42 0.88 23.47
CA LYS A 439 27.91 2.27 23.35
C LYS A 439 28.17 2.66 21.89
N LYS A 440 28.74 1.75 21.06
CA LYS A 440 28.95 1.97 19.63
C LYS A 440 27.62 2.15 18.87
N ARG A 441 26.63 1.27 19.11
CA ARG A 441 25.31 1.38 18.48
C ARG A 441 24.55 2.63 18.90
N ALA A 442 24.67 3.06 20.16
CA ALA A 442 24.08 4.32 20.63
C ALA A 442 24.76 5.56 20.01
N ALA A 443 26.09 5.52 19.80
CA ALA A 443 26.81 6.58 19.10
C ALA A 443 26.42 6.68 17.61
N GLU A 444 26.19 5.53 16.95
CA GLU A 444 25.70 5.47 15.56
C GLU A 444 24.26 6.02 15.44
N GLN A 445 23.38 5.73 16.40
CA GLN A 445 22.02 6.30 16.45
C GLN A 445 22.01 7.82 16.68
N ASN A 446 22.95 8.35 17.48
CA ASN A 446 23.10 9.80 17.67
C ASN A 446 23.68 10.54 16.45
N HIS A 447 24.40 9.83 15.57
CA HIS A 447 24.89 10.42 14.32
C HIS A 447 23.78 10.62 13.27
N VAL A 448 22.68 9.85 13.38
CA VAL A 448 21.47 10.01 12.55
C VAL A 448 20.61 11.18 13.04
N SER A 449 20.56 11.44 14.35
CA SER A 449 19.82 12.59 14.90
C SER A 449 20.55 13.92 14.73
N TYR A 450 21.89 13.95 14.68
CA TYR A 450 22.63 15.17 14.37
C TYR A 450 22.47 15.58 12.89
N ALA A 451 22.43 14.63 11.94
CA ALA A 451 22.17 14.90 10.53
C ALA A 451 20.75 15.45 10.25
N ALA A 452 19.77 15.14 11.12
CA ALA A 452 18.42 15.70 11.03
C ALA A 452 18.32 17.15 11.54
N ALA A 453 19.24 17.59 12.42
CA ALA A 453 19.22 18.94 13.00
C ALA A 453 19.97 20.00 12.16
N VAL A 454 20.93 19.61 11.31
CA VAL A 454 21.69 20.57 10.47
C VAL A 454 20.92 21.02 9.22
N ASN A 455 19.78 20.41 8.89
CA ASN A 455 18.93 20.79 7.75
C ASN A 455 17.76 21.74 8.11
N SER A 456 17.77 22.33 9.29
CA SER A 456 16.82 23.38 9.69
C SER A 456 17.57 24.60 10.22
N SER A 457 17.96 25.49 9.31
CA SER A 457 18.12 26.91 9.65
C SER A 457 16.78 27.63 9.46
N PRO A 458 16.46 28.64 10.28
CA PRO A 458 15.11 29.18 10.37
C PRO A 458 14.84 30.16 9.23
N ILE A 459 13.80 29.88 8.45
CA ILE A 459 13.13 30.92 7.67
C ILE A 459 12.21 31.65 8.64
N GLU A 460 12.54 32.92 8.89
CA GLU A 460 11.64 33.87 9.52
C GLU A 460 10.37 34.01 8.67
N THR A 461 9.24 33.52 9.18
CA THR A 461 7.93 34.05 8.82
C THR A 461 7.15 34.26 10.10
N GLY A 462 7.02 35.53 10.49
CA GLY A 462 6.21 35.94 11.61
C GLY A 462 4.74 35.63 11.36
N THR A 463 4.15 34.84 12.25
CA THR A 463 2.73 34.88 12.65
C THR A 463 2.54 33.81 13.73
N SER A 464 2.79 34.15 15.00
CA SER A 464 2.34 33.31 16.12
C SER A 464 2.20 34.07 17.44
N SER A 465 1.59 35.26 17.42
CA SER A 465 0.97 35.82 18.63
C SER A 465 -0.47 35.33 18.79
N ASN A 466 -1.19 35.16 17.67
CA ASN A 466 -2.63 34.90 17.68
C ASN A 466 -2.99 33.44 18.00
N PHE A 467 -2.12 32.47 17.64
CA PHE A 467 -2.37 31.06 17.94
C PHE A 467 -2.15 30.73 19.42
N ARG A 468 -1.15 31.38 20.06
CA ARG A 468 -0.90 31.23 21.49
C ARG A 468 -1.97 31.94 22.33
N ALA A 469 -2.47 33.09 21.86
CA ALA A 469 -3.61 33.77 22.47
C ALA A 469 -4.88 32.90 22.40
N LEU A 470 -5.17 32.29 21.24
CA LEU A 470 -6.35 31.43 21.05
C LEU A 470 -6.32 30.19 21.96
N MET A 471 -5.16 29.53 22.08
CA MET A 471 -5.00 28.37 22.96
C MET A 471 -5.06 28.72 24.45
N SER A 472 -4.65 29.94 24.83
CA SER A 472 -4.79 30.41 26.21
C SER A 472 -6.25 30.74 26.56
N THR A 473 -7.02 31.32 25.63
CA THR A 473 -8.46 31.56 25.84
C THR A 473 -9.28 30.28 25.89
N LEU A 474 -8.92 29.27 25.10
CA LEU A 474 -9.59 27.95 25.13
C LEU A 474 -9.26 27.16 26.40
N ALA A 475 -8.05 27.31 26.95
CA ALA A 475 -7.67 26.70 28.22
C ALA A 475 -8.35 27.38 29.43
N GLN A 476 -8.59 28.70 29.36
CA GLN A 476 -9.29 29.42 30.41
C GLN A 476 -10.80 29.12 30.41
N ALA A 477 -11.42 28.98 29.22
CA ALA A 477 -12.84 28.60 29.10
C ALA A 477 -13.14 27.18 29.58
N ALA A 478 -12.14 26.30 29.65
CA ALA A 478 -12.29 24.93 30.15
C ALA A 478 -12.13 24.81 31.68
N LEU A 479 -11.80 25.90 32.38
CA LEU A 479 -11.65 25.94 33.83
C LEU A 479 -12.76 26.74 34.54
N ASP A 480 -13.65 27.39 33.78
CA ASP A 480 -14.81 28.15 34.30
C ASP A 480 -16.14 27.35 34.18
N GLU A 481 -16.08 26.04 33.91
CA GLU A 481 -17.23 25.10 33.96
C GLU A 481 -17.04 23.99 35.03
N GLU A 482 -16.51 24.35 36.20
CA GLU A 482 -16.78 23.72 37.51
C GLU A 482 -17.22 24.81 38.50
#